data_AF-A0A973GYI8-F1
#
_entry.id   AF-A0A973GYI8-F1
#
_cell.length_a   1.000
_cell.length_b   1.000
_cell.length_c   1.000
_cell.angle_alpha   90.00
_cell.angle_beta   90.00
_cell.angle_gamma   90.00
#
_symmetry.space_group_name_H-M   'P 1'
#
loop_
_entity.id
_entity.type
_entity.pdbx_description
1 polymer ?
#
loop_
_entity_poly.entity_id
_entity_poly.type
_entity_poly.pdbx_seq_one_letter_code
_entity_poly.pdbx_strand_id
1 'polypeptide(L)'
;MIVVYTSPGCASCRKVKQWLKDRNLKFIEKNIFSTLLNENEIRHLLMRSENGTEDIISKRSKIIQERQIDVEDMSIKDLVRFVQQNPSVLKRPIIINERNFLVGYDEEEIGAFVPQELRRVACAACTSDCPSYAVCGHTREDVDIESANQPRLKAV
;
A
#
# COMPACT_ATOMS: atom_id res chain seq x y z
N MET A 1 -7.02 0.18 -10.64
CA MET A 1 -7.99 0.56 -9.56
C MET A 1 -7.31 0.52 -8.19
N ILE A 2 -7.60 1.45 -7.25
CA ILE A 2 -7.04 1.42 -5.87
C ILE A 2 -8.01 0.67 -4.95
N VAL A 3 -7.49 -0.30 -4.17
CA VAL A 3 -8.25 -1.01 -3.13
C VAL A 3 -7.57 -0.77 -1.79
N VAL A 4 -8.37 -0.44 -0.77
CA VAL A 4 -7.91 -0.18 0.58
C VAL A 4 -8.59 -1.15 1.53
N TYR A 5 -7.79 -2.04 2.13
CA TYR A 5 -8.26 -2.93 3.19
C TYR A 5 -8.16 -2.22 4.53
N THR A 6 -9.30 -2.08 5.19
CA THR A 6 -9.45 -1.32 6.43
C THR A 6 -10.04 -2.17 7.54
N SER A 7 -10.01 -1.63 8.75
CA SER A 7 -10.82 -2.13 9.86
C SER A 7 -11.40 -0.97 10.67
N PRO A 8 -12.48 -1.20 11.42
CA PRO A 8 -13.02 -0.22 12.36
C PRO A 8 -11.97 0.21 13.39
N GLY A 9 -12.05 1.46 13.87
CA GLY A 9 -11.19 2.01 14.92
C GLY A 9 -9.74 2.35 14.52
N CYS A 10 -9.25 1.85 13.39
CA CYS A 10 -7.88 2.04 12.92
C CYS A 10 -7.57 3.51 12.54
N ALA A 11 -6.65 4.16 13.26
CA ALA A 11 -6.25 5.55 13.02
C ALA A 11 -5.56 5.74 11.66
N SER A 12 -4.59 4.89 11.32
CA SER A 12 -3.88 4.93 10.04
C SER A 12 -4.82 4.72 8.85
N CYS A 13 -5.85 3.89 9.01
CA CYS A 13 -6.86 3.67 7.99
C CYS A 13 -7.68 4.95 7.71
N ARG A 14 -7.95 5.77 8.74
CA ARG A 14 -8.59 7.08 8.55
C ARG A 14 -7.68 8.03 7.77
N LYS A 15 -6.38 8.06 8.08
CA LYS A 15 -5.39 8.89 7.37
C LYS A 15 -5.32 8.55 5.88
N VAL A 16 -5.19 7.26 5.54
CA VAL A 16 -5.19 6.80 4.12
C VAL A 16 -6.45 7.24 3.39
N LYS A 17 -7.62 7.00 3.97
CA LYS A 17 -8.89 7.37 3.33
C LYS A 17 -9.03 8.87 3.14
N GLN A 18 -8.59 9.66 4.12
CA GLN A 18 -8.59 11.11 4.00
C GLN A 18 -7.64 11.56 2.89
N TRP A 19 -6.41 11.05 2.87
CA TRP A 19 -5.41 11.38 1.85
C TRP A 19 -5.89 11.10 0.43
N LEU A 20 -6.57 9.96 0.21
CA LEU A 20 -7.17 9.60 -1.08
C LEU A 20 -8.34 10.52 -1.45
N LYS A 21 -9.19 10.87 -0.50
CA LYS A 21 -10.34 11.78 -0.70
C LYS A 21 -9.89 13.20 -1.01
N ASP A 22 -8.91 13.72 -0.29
CA ASP A 22 -8.37 15.08 -0.47
C ASP A 22 -7.80 15.27 -1.88
N ARG A 23 -7.31 14.19 -2.49
CA ARG A 23 -6.76 14.16 -3.86
C ARG A 23 -7.77 13.69 -4.91
N ASN A 24 -9.03 13.52 -4.52
CA ASN A 24 -10.12 13.04 -5.37
C ASN A 24 -9.79 11.74 -6.12
N LEU A 25 -9.04 10.84 -5.47
CA LEU A 25 -8.67 9.55 -6.04
C LEU A 25 -9.78 8.54 -5.79
N LYS A 26 -10.19 7.83 -6.86
CA LYS A 26 -11.19 6.76 -6.75
C LYS A 26 -10.56 5.52 -6.10
N PHE A 27 -11.19 5.01 -5.05
CA PHE A 27 -10.77 3.79 -4.37
C PHE A 27 -11.96 2.97 -3.89
N ILE A 28 -11.73 1.67 -3.69
CA ILE A 28 -12.68 0.74 -3.08
C ILE A 28 -12.22 0.45 -1.66
N GLU A 29 -13.07 0.70 -0.67
CA GLU A 29 -12.84 0.30 0.72
C GLU A 29 -13.35 -1.13 0.93
N LYS A 30 -12.51 -2.01 1.49
CA LYS A 30 -12.89 -3.35 1.93
C LYS A 30 -12.59 -3.51 3.41
N ASN A 31 -13.60 -3.85 4.20
CA ASN A 31 -13.39 -4.14 5.62
C ASN A 31 -13.01 -5.61 5.79
N ILE A 32 -11.84 -5.88 6.38
CA ILE A 32 -11.31 -7.24 6.56
C ILE A 32 -12.15 -8.12 7.51
N PHE A 33 -13.04 -7.52 8.31
CA PHE A 33 -13.94 -8.25 9.21
C PHE A 33 -15.32 -8.49 8.61
N SER A 34 -15.83 -7.55 7.81
CA SER A 34 -17.18 -7.62 7.25
C SER A 34 -17.21 -8.35 5.91
N THR A 35 -16.13 -8.22 5.12
CA THR A 35 -15.95 -8.96 3.88
C THR A 35 -14.94 -10.05 4.18
N LEU A 36 -15.43 -11.29 4.35
CA LEU A 36 -14.54 -12.45 4.48
C LEU A 36 -13.60 -12.47 3.28
N LEU A 37 -12.30 -12.34 3.56
CA LEU A 37 -11.27 -12.37 2.53
C LEU A 37 -11.25 -13.77 1.91
N ASN A 38 -11.51 -13.84 0.61
CA ASN A 38 -11.44 -15.10 -0.10
C ASN A 38 -10.00 -15.64 -0.08
N GLU A 39 -9.83 -16.95 -0.13
CA GLU A 39 -8.55 -17.64 -0.16
C GLU A 39 -7.64 -17.07 -1.27
N ASN A 40 -8.22 -16.85 -2.45
CA ASN A 40 -7.54 -16.26 -3.60
C ASN A 40 -7.11 -14.81 -3.35
N GLU A 41 -7.88 -14.03 -2.60
CA GLU A 41 -7.56 -12.65 -2.28
C GLU A 41 -6.41 -12.58 -1.28
N ILE A 42 -6.40 -13.43 -0.26
CA ILE A 42 -5.29 -13.52 0.69
C ILE A 42 -4.01 -13.99 -0.01
N ARG A 43 -4.10 -15.02 -0.87
CA ARG A 43 -2.96 -15.43 -1.70
C ARG A 43 -2.45 -14.27 -2.56
N HIS A 44 -3.36 -13.52 -3.17
CA HIS A 44 -2.98 -12.37 -3.98
C HIS A 44 -2.24 -11.32 -3.16
N LEU A 45 -2.70 -11.00 -1.94
CA LEU A 45 -1.99 -10.09 -1.05
C LEU A 45 -0.58 -10.62 -0.71
N LEU A 46 -0.47 -11.89 -0.32
CA LEU A 46 0.81 -12.53 0.03
C LEU A 46 1.81 -12.58 -1.14
N MET A 47 1.34 -12.71 -2.39
CA MET A 47 2.22 -12.67 -3.57
C MET A 47 2.67 -11.26 -3.94
N ARG A 48 2.00 -10.23 -3.42
CA ARG A 48 2.28 -8.82 -3.76
C ARG A 48 3.19 -8.14 -2.75
N SER A 49 3.43 -8.73 -1.58
CA SER A 49 4.42 -8.25 -0.62
C SER A 49 5.84 -8.58 -1.07
N GLU A 50 6.78 -7.70 -0.72
CA GLU A 50 8.20 -7.85 -1.07
C GLU A 50 8.90 -8.81 -0.09
N ASN A 51 8.61 -8.69 1.21
CA ASN A 51 9.17 -9.55 2.26
C ASN A 51 8.19 -10.68 2.67
N GLY A 52 7.27 -11.05 1.77
CA GLY A 52 6.34 -12.14 1.99
C GLY A 52 5.39 -11.93 3.18
N THR A 53 5.39 -12.86 4.12
CA THR A 53 4.48 -12.95 5.28
C THR A 53 4.75 -11.84 6.30
N GLU A 54 6.01 -11.42 6.45
CA GLU A 54 6.43 -10.46 7.47
C GLU A 54 5.82 -9.07 7.28
N ASP A 55 5.64 -8.66 6.02
CA ASP A 55 5.06 -7.35 5.70
C ASP A 55 3.59 -7.29 6.06
N ILE A 56 2.87 -8.39 5.84
CA ILE A 56 1.40 -8.43 5.91
C ILE A 56 0.92 -8.89 7.29
N ILE A 57 1.62 -9.80 7.95
CA ILE A 57 1.21 -10.38 9.22
C ILE A 57 1.82 -9.62 10.40
N SER A 58 0.97 -9.24 11.34
CA SER A 58 1.39 -8.63 12.60
C SER A 58 1.76 -9.71 13.61
N LYS A 59 3.07 -10.01 13.72
CA LYS A 59 3.65 -10.90 14.77
C LYS A 59 3.28 -10.46 16.20
N ARG A 60 2.87 -9.20 16.38
CA ARG A 60 2.39 -8.62 17.65
C ARG A 60 0.93 -8.91 17.98
N SER A 61 0.21 -9.64 17.12
CA SER A 61 -1.19 -9.97 17.39
C SER A 61 -1.30 -10.92 18.58
N LYS A 62 -2.28 -10.68 19.46
CA LYS A 62 -2.49 -11.47 20.68
C LYS A 62 -2.57 -12.97 20.40
N ILE A 63 -3.29 -13.34 19.35
CA ILE A 63 -3.48 -14.75 19.00
C ILE A 63 -2.18 -15.46 18.59
N ILE A 64 -1.26 -14.77 17.93
CA ILE A 64 0.06 -15.33 17.59
C ILE A 64 0.89 -15.51 18.87
N GLN A 65 0.88 -14.52 19.76
CA GLN A 65 1.63 -14.55 21.01
C GLN A 65 1.09 -15.60 22.00
N GLU A 66 -0.23 -15.64 22.20
CA GLU A 66 -0.90 -16.56 23.14
C GLU A 66 -0.77 -18.03 22.69
N ARG A 67 -0.80 -18.29 21.39
CA ARG A 67 -0.68 -19.64 20.83
C ARG A 67 0.75 -20.03 20.45
N GLN A 68 1.72 -19.14 20.67
CA GLN A 68 3.13 -19.31 20.28
C GLN A 68 3.27 -19.82 18.84
N ILE A 69 2.49 -19.23 17.93
CA ILE A 69 2.47 -19.63 16.53
C ILE A 69 3.70 -19.06 15.84
N ASP A 70 4.49 -19.93 15.22
CA ASP A 70 5.47 -19.52 14.22
C ASP A 70 4.80 -19.41 12.85
N VAL A 71 4.78 -18.20 12.30
CA VAL A 71 4.16 -17.90 11.01
C VAL A 71 5.10 -18.27 9.86
N GLU A 72 6.41 -18.26 10.09
CA GLU A 72 7.41 -18.55 9.06
C GLU A 72 7.47 -20.04 8.72
N ASP A 73 7.16 -20.89 9.69
CA ASP A 73 7.12 -22.36 9.52
C ASP A 73 5.81 -22.86 8.87
N MET A 74 4.82 -21.98 8.67
CA MET A 74 3.55 -22.37 8.08
C MET A 74 3.64 -22.54 6.56
N SER A 75 2.98 -23.58 6.05
CA SER A 75 2.71 -23.65 4.61
C SER A 75 1.81 -22.48 4.18
N ILE A 76 1.95 -22.03 2.92
CA ILE A 76 1.08 -20.96 2.37
C ILE A 76 -0.41 -21.31 2.54
N LYS A 77 -0.78 -22.59 2.40
CA LYS A 77 -2.16 -23.05 2.54
C LYS A 77 -2.65 -22.90 3.99
N ASP A 78 -1.83 -23.29 4.95
CA ASP A 78 -2.19 -23.17 6.37
C ASP A 78 -2.23 -21.72 6.82
N LEU A 79 -1.29 -20.90 6.34
CA LEU A 79 -1.27 -19.47 6.60
C LEU A 79 -2.55 -18.79 6.08
N VAL A 80 -2.96 -19.10 4.85
CA VAL A 80 -4.18 -18.52 4.30
C VAL A 80 -5.40 -18.91 5.14
N ARG A 81 -5.50 -20.19 5.54
CA ARG A 81 -6.58 -20.65 6.42
C ARG A 81 -6.55 -19.96 7.78
N PHE A 82 -5.35 -19.76 8.33
CA PHE A 82 -5.15 -19.06 9.60
C PHE A 82 -5.60 -17.60 9.52
N VAL A 83 -5.25 -16.89 8.45
CA VAL A 83 -5.68 -15.50 8.20
C VAL A 83 -7.19 -15.41 8.02
N GLN A 84 -7.82 -16.34 7.29
CA GLN A 84 -9.29 -16.37 7.14
C GLN A 84 -10.01 -16.50 8.47
N GLN A 85 -9.49 -17.35 9.37
CA GLN A 85 -10.07 -17.54 10.69
C GLN A 85 -9.78 -16.37 11.62
N ASN A 86 -8.66 -15.67 11.41
CA ASN A 86 -8.16 -14.64 12.30
C ASN A 86 -7.74 -13.38 11.52
N PRO A 87 -8.65 -12.66 10.84
CA PRO A 87 -8.30 -11.52 9.99
C PRO A 87 -7.61 -10.38 10.77
N SER A 88 -7.77 -10.34 12.10
CA SER A 88 -7.12 -9.35 12.98
C SER A 88 -5.59 -9.42 12.98
N VAL A 89 -5.00 -10.55 12.54
CA VAL A 89 -3.55 -10.71 12.41
C VAL A 89 -2.96 -9.87 11.29
N LEU A 90 -3.77 -9.43 10.32
CA LEU A 90 -3.29 -8.58 9.23
C LEU A 90 -2.91 -7.19 9.75
N LYS A 91 -1.75 -6.71 9.30
CA LYS A 91 -1.37 -5.30 9.40
C LYS A 91 -2.35 -4.48 8.57
N ARG A 92 -2.58 -3.24 9.03
CA ARG A 92 -3.63 -2.37 8.50
C ARG A 92 -3.17 -0.91 8.52
N PRO A 93 -3.60 -0.09 7.55
CA PRO A 93 -4.32 -0.47 6.32
C PRO A 93 -3.42 -1.20 5.32
N ILE A 94 -4.01 -1.92 4.36
CA ILE A 94 -3.27 -2.45 3.19
C ILE A 94 -3.82 -1.74 1.95
N ILE A 95 -2.97 -1.09 1.17
CA ILE A 95 -3.34 -0.38 -0.04
C ILE A 95 -2.70 -1.10 -1.22
N ILE A 96 -3.50 -1.40 -2.24
CA ILE A 96 -3.03 -2.09 -3.43
C ILE A 96 -3.64 -1.48 -4.69
N ASN A 97 -2.83 -1.37 -5.73
CA ASN A 97 -3.27 -1.20 -7.10
C ASN A 97 -2.46 -2.14 -8.01
N GLU A 98 -2.63 -2.00 -9.33
CA GLU A 98 -1.96 -2.87 -10.31
C GLU A 98 -0.43 -2.87 -10.20
N ARG A 99 0.18 -1.76 -9.74
CA ARG A 99 1.63 -1.57 -9.71
C ARG A 99 2.18 -1.56 -8.29
N ASN A 100 1.50 -0.89 -7.37
CA ASN A 100 1.98 -0.55 -6.05
C ASN A 100 1.28 -1.37 -4.97
N PHE A 101 2.00 -1.66 -3.91
CA PHE A 101 1.54 -2.35 -2.72
C PHE A 101 2.12 -1.64 -1.50
N LEU A 102 1.28 -1.30 -0.53
CA LEU A 102 1.70 -0.56 0.67
C LEU A 102 0.97 -1.13 1.89
N VAL A 103 1.72 -1.37 2.96
CA VAL A 103 1.19 -1.81 4.25
C VAL A 103 1.45 -0.74 5.30
N GLY A 104 0.38 -0.25 5.93
CA GLY A 104 0.43 0.85 6.87
C GLY A 104 0.11 2.19 6.21
N TYR A 105 0.52 3.28 6.87
CA TYR A 105 0.42 4.63 6.33
C TYR A 105 1.79 5.27 6.44
N ASP A 106 2.33 5.62 5.28
CA ASP A 106 3.48 6.49 5.12
C ASP A 106 3.10 7.58 4.10
N GLU A 107 3.45 8.83 4.39
CA GLU A 107 3.01 9.99 3.60
C GLU A 107 3.76 10.10 2.26
N GLU A 108 4.99 9.62 2.20
CA GLU A 108 5.80 9.63 0.99
C GLU A 108 5.45 8.44 0.10
N GLU A 109 5.39 7.23 0.67
CA GLU A 109 5.13 6.00 -0.09
C GLU A 109 3.71 5.97 -0.66
N ILE A 110 2.72 6.54 0.02
CA ILE A 110 1.34 6.60 -0.51
C ILE A 110 1.24 7.45 -1.78
N GLY A 111 2.20 8.37 -2.02
CA GLY A 111 2.32 9.12 -3.27
C GLY A 111 2.47 8.24 -4.51
N ALA A 112 2.95 7.00 -4.34
CA ALA A 112 3.05 6.00 -5.40
C ALA A 112 1.69 5.66 -6.04
N PHE A 113 0.58 5.87 -5.32
CA PHE A 113 -0.78 5.58 -5.78
C PHE A 113 -1.41 6.69 -6.63
N VAL A 114 -0.76 7.85 -6.77
CA VAL A 114 -1.23 8.92 -7.68
C VAL A 114 -1.11 8.44 -9.14
N PRO A 115 -2.19 8.47 -9.93
CA PRO A 115 -2.17 8.14 -11.36
C PRO A 115 -1.13 8.92 -12.16
N GLN A 116 -0.55 8.27 -13.16
CA GLN A 116 0.53 8.86 -13.98
C GLN A 116 0.05 10.11 -14.72
N GLU A 117 -1.21 10.13 -15.14
CA GLU A 117 -1.82 11.25 -15.86
C GLU A 117 -1.84 12.51 -14.97
N LEU A 118 -2.19 12.36 -13.69
CA LEU A 118 -2.20 13.46 -12.74
C LEU A 118 -0.78 13.95 -12.41
N ARG A 119 0.21 13.05 -12.39
CA ARG A 119 1.62 13.45 -12.24
C ARG A 119 2.10 14.29 -13.43
N ARG A 120 1.76 13.87 -14.66
CA ARG A 120 2.14 14.59 -15.89
C ARG A 120 1.54 15.99 -15.94
N VAL A 121 0.28 16.17 -15.55
CA VAL A 121 -0.36 17.49 -15.48
C VAL A 121 0.35 18.40 -14.47
N ALA A 122 0.70 17.88 -13.30
CA ALA A 122 1.44 18.64 -12.29
C ALA A 122 2.85 19.05 -12.75
N CYS A 123 3.52 18.19 -13.54
CA CYS A 123 4.81 18.51 -14.16
C CYS A 123 4.65 19.51 -15.31
N ALA A 124 3.66 19.34 -16.19
CA ALA A 124 3.42 20.22 -17.34
C ALA A 124 2.95 21.62 -16.93
N ALA A 125 2.32 21.77 -15.75
CA ALA A 125 1.97 23.06 -15.18
C ALA A 125 3.19 23.85 -14.66
N CYS A 126 4.37 23.23 -14.58
CA CYS A 126 5.61 23.89 -14.18
C CYS A 126 6.27 24.52 -15.42
N THR A 127 5.78 25.70 -15.81
CA THR A 127 6.31 26.46 -16.94
C THR A 127 7.19 27.61 -16.47
N SER A 128 8.01 28.16 -17.38
CA SER A 128 8.84 29.35 -17.16
C SER A 128 8.04 30.57 -16.68
N ASP A 129 6.73 30.56 -16.93
CA ASP A 129 5.79 31.63 -16.56
C ASP A 129 5.32 31.53 -15.10
N CYS A 130 5.70 30.47 -14.38
CA CYS A 130 5.41 30.35 -12.95
C CYS A 130 6.26 31.37 -12.15
N PRO A 131 5.65 32.21 -11.27
CA PRO A 131 6.39 33.18 -10.46
C PRO A 131 7.49 32.57 -9.59
N SER A 132 7.37 31.29 -9.25
CA SER A 132 8.34 30.53 -8.46
C SER A 132 9.32 29.70 -9.29
N TYR A 133 9.23 29.74 -10.63
CA TYR A 133 10.05 28.93 -11.53
C TYR A 133 11.55 29.20 -11.36
N ALA A 134 11.94 30.46 -11.17
CA ALA A 134 13.34 30.84 -10.93
C ALA A 134 13.94 30.21 -9.65
N VAL A 135 13.10 29.74 -8.72
CA VAL A 135 13.52 29.17 -7.43
C VAL A 135 13.48 27.63 -7.45
N CYS A 136 12.47 27.03 -8.08
CA CYS A 136 12.25 25.57 -8.05
C CYS A 136 12.12 24.90 -9.43
N GLY A 137 12.35 25.61 -10.53
CA GLY A 137 12.27 25.04 -11.88
C GLY A 137 13.29 23.91 -12.09
N HIS A 138 14.53 24.13 -11.65
CA HIS A 138 15.62 23.15 -11.78
C HIS A 138 15.50 21.94 -10.84
N THR A 139 14.76 22.04 -9.73
CA THR A 139 14.60 20.91 -8.80
C THR A 139 13.66 19.81 -9.30
N ARG A 140 12.96 20.06 -10.43
CA ARG A 140 12.06 19.10 -11.08
C ARG A 140 12.62 18.54 -12.40
N GLU A 141 13.78 19.00 -12.85
CA GLU A 141 14.39 18.55 -14.12
C GLU A 141 14.85 17.07 -14.06
N ASP A 142 15.13 16.53 -12.86
CA ASP A 142 15.68 15.18 -12.67
C ASP A 142 14.64 14.06 -12.44
N VAL A 143 13.50 14.06 -13.13
CA VAL A 143 12.67 12.84 -13.19
C VAL A 143 12.58 12.38 -14.63
N ASP A 144 13.68 11.79 -15.10
CA ASP A 144 13.69 10.96 -16.29
C ASP A 144 12.50 10.00 -16.23
N ILE A 145 11.56 10.19 -17.15
CA ILE A 145 10.32 9.42 -17.26
C ILE A 145 10.62 7.92 -17.46
N GLU A 146 11.84 7.57 -17.86
CA GLU A 146 12.32 6.19 -18.04
C GLU A 146 12.90 5.56 -16.76
N SER A 147 13.54 6.32 -15.85
CA SER A 147 14.12 5.76 -14.62
C SER A 147 13.08 5.47 -13.54
N ALA A 148 11.92 6.12 -13.59
CA ALA A 148 10.75 5.80 -12.76
C ALA A 148 10.02 4.50 -13.16
N ASN A 149 10.40 3.87 -14.28
CA ASN A 149 9.78 2.66 -14.82
C ASN A 149 10.58 1.36 -14.57
N GLN A 150 11.72 1.42 -13.88
CA GLN A 150 12.37 0.19 -13.41
C GLN A 150 11.83 -0.19 -12.03
N PRO A 151 11.43 -1.46 -11.79
CA PRO A 151 11.29 -1.93 -10.42
C PRO A 151 12.64 -1.69 -9.74
N ARG A 152 12.64 -1.05 -8.57
CA ARG A 152 13.85 -0.91 -7.75
C ARG A 152 14.30 -2.29 -7.28
N LEU A 153 14.95 -3.05 -8.15
CA LEU A 153 15.83 -4.14 -7.75
C LEU A 153 16.99 -3.48 -7.03
N LYS A 154 16.90 -3.43 -5.70
CA LYS A 154 18.04 -3.06 -4.87
C LYS A 154 19.13 -4.10 -5.11
N ALA A 155 20.27 -3.65 -5.62
CA ALA A 155 21.47 -4.46 -5.68
C ALA A 155 21.87 -4.91 -4.27
N VAL A 156 22.28 -6.17 -4.19
CA VAL A 156 22.86 -6.86 -3.03
C VAL A 156 24.09 -6.12 -2.51
#